data_AF-A0A9X1B648-F1
#
_entry.id   AF-A0A9X1B648-F1
#
_cell.length_a   1.000
_cell.length_b   1.000
_cell.length_c   1.000
_cell.angle_alpha   90.00
_cell.angle_beta   90.00
_cell.angle_gamma   90.00
#
_symmetry.space_group_name_H-M   'P 1'
#
loop_
_entity.id
_entity.type
_entity.pdbx_description
1 polymer ?
#
loop_
_entity_poly.entity_id
_entity_poly.type
_entity_poly.pdbx_seq_one_letter_code
_entity_poly.pdbx_strand_id
1 'polypeptide(L)'
;MIKPVSSSLQFAARFALVGLVVGSYVAWSAIGDGWESFPVYSSTAAFVTGFGLWRWLVERRQARRCRTGLFTGALAGLLSHLLCWWLFILGAWVDDTWLAGGASAGEPPMNPLQGIIGAVVFSLFSLALFGWLTIPAGALIGCWMLRKAGSR
;
A
#
# COMPACT_ATOMS: atom_id res chain seq x y z
N MET A 1 -25.36 -11.05 7.31
CA MET A 1 -24.04 -11.60 7.72
C MET A 1 -23.04 -11.36 6.60
N ILE A 2 -22.07 -10.44 6.76
CA ILE A 2 -21.03 -10.22 5.74
C ILE A 2 -20.09 -11.43 5.80
N LYS A 3 -19.93 -12.17 4.70
CA LYS A 3 -18.97 -13.29 4.65
C LYS A 3 -17.56 -12.74 4.95
N PRO A 4 -16.75 -13.35 5.83
CA PRO A 4 -15.46 -12.84 6.33
C PRO A 4 -14.32 -12.88 5.30
N VAL A 5 -14.63 -12.96 4.01
CA VAL A 5 -13.68 -12.71 2.91
C VAL A 5 -14.13 -11.46 2.14
N SER A 6 -15.43 -11.14 2.18
CA SER A 6 -16.01 -9.99 1.51
C SER A 6 -15.64 -8.67 2.19
N SER A 7 -15.45 -8.62 3.51
CA SER A 7 -15.16 -7.36 4.20
C SER A 7 -13.70 -6.93 4.00
N SER A 8 -12.74 -7.86 4.12
CA SER A 8 -11.32 -7.61 3.82
C SER A 8 -11.10 -7.23 2.36
N LEU A 9 -11.73 -7.92 1.41
CA LEU A 9 -11.68 -7.53 0.00
C LEU A 9 -12.24 -6.13 -0.24
N GLN A 10 -13.36 -5.80 0.41
CA GLN A 10 -13.98 -4.48 0.30
C GLN A 10 -13.11 -3.36 0.89
N PHE A 11 -12.44 -3.61 2.02
CA PHE A 11 -11.50 -2.64 2.58
C PHE A 11 -10.29 -2.48 1.67
N ALA A 12 -9.69 -3.59 1.26
CA ALA A 12 -8.52 -3.63 0.38
C ALA A 12 -8.78 -2.93 -0.95
N ALA A 13 -9.92 -3.17 -1.60
CA ALA A 13 -10.28 -2.51 -2.85
C ALA A 13 -10.45 -0.99 -2.70
N ARG A 14 -11.09 -0.53 -1.61
CA ARG A 14 -11.22 0.92 -1.34
C ARG A 14 -9.88 1.56 -1.02
N PHE A 15 -9.02 0.86 -0.28
CA PHE A 15 -7.72 1.39 0.08
C PHE A 15 -6.74 1.35 -1.11
N ALA A 16 -6.87 0.38 -2.01
CA ALA A 16 -6.15 0.34 -3.28
C ALA A 16 -6.42 1.57 -4.15
N LEU A 17 -7.64 2.12 -4.13
CA LEU A 17 -7.94 3.39 -4.83
C LEU A 17 -7.15 4.57 -4.25
N VAL A 18 -6.90 4.61 -2.94
CA VAL A 18 -6.02 5.61 -2.33
C VAL A 18 -4.60 5.43 -2.83
N GLY A 19 -4.10 4.19 -2.85
CA GLY A 19 -2.80 3.84 -3.43
C GLY A 19 -2.68 4.26 -4.89
N LEU A 20 -3.72 4.05 -5.69
CA LEU A 20 -3.76 4.42 -7.10
C LEU A 20 -3.66 5.94 -7.27
N VAL A 21 -4.47 6.72 -6.56
CA VAL A 21 -4.46 8.18 -6.64
C VAL A 21 -3.09 8.74 -6.24
N VAL A 22 -2.54 8.28 -5.11
CA VAL A 22 -1.22 8.73 -4.64
C VAL A 22 -0.12 8.31 -5.61
N GLY A 23 -0.16 7.06 -6.09
CA GLY A 23 0.83 6.56 -7.02
C GLY A 23 0.79 7.26 -8.38
N SER A 24 -0.39 7.55 -8.91
CA SER A 24 -0.56 8.33 -10.13
C SER A 24 -0.03 9.76 -9.98
N TYR A 25 -0.25 10.39 -8.82
CA TYR A 25 0.35 11.70 -8.53
C TYR A 25 1.87 11.63 -8.51
N VAL A 26 2.46 10.62 -7.86
CA VAL A 26 3.92 10.42 -7.85
C VAL A 26 4.43 10.22 -9.27
N ALA A 27 3.81 9.35 -10.06
CA ALA A 27 4.20 9.10 -11.44
C ALA A 27 4.16 10.35 -12.32
N TRP A 28 3.18 11.24 -12.09
CA TRP A 28 3.06 12.49 -12.83
C TRP A 28 4.03 13.58 -12.37
N SER A 29 4.40 13.60 -11.08
CA SER A 29 5.22 14.66 -10.48
C SER A 29 6.72 14.35 -10.42
N ALA A 30 7.10 13.08 -10.61
CA ALA A 30 8.49 12.66 -10.54
C ALA A 30 9.31 13.18 -11.73
N ILE A 31 10.57 13.50 -11.46
CA ILE A 31 11.54 13.89 -12.49
C ILE A 31 12.33 12.63 -12.89
N GLY A 32 12.35 12.33 -14.19
CA GLY A 32 13.03 11.17 -14.77
C GLY A 32 12.06 10.05 -15.18
N ASP A 33 12.58 9.08 -15.93
CA ASP A 33 11.82 7.95 -16.47
C ASP A 33 11.72 6.79 -15.46
N GLY A 34 10.74 5.89 -15.64
CA GLY A 34 10.59 4.67 -14.83
C GLY A 34 9.57 4.76 -13.68
N TRP A 35 8.84 5.86 -13.59
CA TRP A 35 7.78 6.05 -12.58
C TRP A 35 6.38 5.67 -13.08
N GLU A 36 6.24 5.30 -14.36
CA GLU A 36 4.96 5.01 -15.01
C GLU A 36 4.26 3.80 -14.39
N SER A 37 5.04 2.85 -13.89
CA SER A 37 4.58 1.64 -13.20
C SER A 37 4.33 1.85 -11.70
N PHE A 38 4.75 2.98 -11.11
CA PHE A 38 4.58 3.30 -9.69
C PHE A 38 3.12 3.16 -9.19
N PRO A 39 2.07 3.57 -9.94
CA PRO A 39 0.69 3.42 -9.51
C PRO A 39 0.27 1.96 -9.32
N VAL A 40 0.88 1.03 -10.05
CA VAL A 40 0.61 -0.42 -9.92
C VAL A 40 1.16 -0.92 -8.58
N TYR A 41 2.39 -0.55 -8.23
CA TYR A 41 3.02 -0.98 -6.97
C TYR A 41 2.34 -0.35 -5.74
N SER A 42 1.99 0.93 -5.79
CA SER A 42 1.31 1.60 -4.68
C SER A 42 -0.09 1.03 -4.43
N SER A 43 -0.85 0.78 -5.51
CA SER A 43 -2.19 0.17 -5.43
C SER A 43 -2.11 -1.25 -4.89
N THR A 44 -1.15 -2.04 -5.37
CA THR A 44 -0.93 -3.42 -4.95
C THR A 44 -0.52 -3.48 -3.47
N ALA A 45 0.39 -2.61 -3.05
CA ALA A 45 0.83 -2.53 -1.65
C ALA A 45 -0.31 -2.16 -0.71
N ALA A 46 -1.11 -1.15 -1.07
CA ALA A 46 -2.31 -0.76 -0.32
C ALA A 46 -3.33 -1.89 -0.25
N PHE A 47 -3.56 -2.60 -1.36
CA PHE A 47 -4.46 -3.76 -1.37
C PHE A 47 -3.97 -4.88 -0.44
N VAL A 48 -2.71 -5.30 -0.57
CA VAL A 48 -2.15 -6.44 0.17
C VAL A 48 -2.11 -6.15 1.67
N THR A 49 -1.58 -5.00 2.06
CA THR A 49 -1.52 -4.59 3.48
C THR A 49 -2.92 -4.41 4.06
N GLY A 50 -3.82 -3.77 3.31
CA GLY A 50 -5.20 -3.58 3.74
C GLY A 50 -5.95 -4.89 3.90
N PHE A 51 -5.86 -5.80 2.93
CA PHE A 51 -6.47 -7.12 2.99
C PHE A 51 -5.96 -7.92 4.20
N GLY A 52 -4.64 -8.03 4.35
CA GLY A 52 -4.00 -8.82 5.39
C GLY A 52 -4.36 -8.32 6.79
N LEU A 53 -4.21 -7.02 7.03
CA LEU A 53 -4.49 -6.42 8.34
C LEU A 53 -5.98 -6.45 8.67
N TRP A 54 -6.86 -6.15 7.70
CA TRP A 54 -8.31 -6.21 7.94
C TRP A 54 -8.76 -7.63 8.27
N ARG A 55 -8.28 -8.61 7.50
CA ARG A 55 -8.60 -10.02 7.75
C ARG A 55 -8.16 -10.47 9.14
N TRP A 56 -6.96 -10.10 9.56
CA TRP A 56 -6.39 -10.58 10.82
C TRP A 56 -6.90 -9.82 12.06
N LEU A 57 -7.02 -8.49 11.99
CA LEU A 57 -7.36 -7.65 13.14
C LEU A 57 -8.86 -7.37 13.26
N VAL A 58 -9.62 -7.40 12.15
CA VAL A 58 -11.05 -7.09 12.14
C VAL A 58 -11.88 -8.35 11.97
N GLU A 59 -11.72 -9.09 10.87
CA GLU A 59 -12.59 -10.23 10.56
C GLU A 59 -12.37 -11.41 11.52
N ARG A 60 -11.12 -11.86 11.69
CA ARG A 60 -10.82 -12.99 12.59
C ARG A 60 -11.15 -12.69 14.05
N ARG A 61 -11.07 -11.43 14.46
CA ARG A 61 -11.40 -10.98 15.83
C ARG A 61 -12.84 -10.51 15.99
N GLN A 62 -13.65 -10.58 14.94
CA GLN A 62 -15.04 -10.11 14.92
C GLN A 62 -15.19 -8.67 15.47
N ALA A 63 -14.22 -7.81 15.18
CA ALA A 63 -14.17 -6.47 15.74
C ALA A 63 -15.28 -5.59 15.14
N ARG A 64 -16.02 -4.89 16.01
CA ARG A 64 -17.11 -3.98 15.61
C ARG A 64 -16.85 -2.51 15.96
N ARG A 65 -15.80 -2.24 16.74
CA ARG A 65 -15.52 -0.90 17.26
C ARG A 65 -14.86 -0.05 16.17
N CYS A 66 -15.36 1.15 15.92
CA CYS A 66 -14.72 2.10 14.98
C CYS A 66 -13.24 2.36 15.34
N ARG A 67 -12.87 2.37 16.63
CA ARG A 67 -11.47 2.49 17.06
C ARG A 67 -10.56 1.40 16.45
N THR A 68 -11.05 0.17 16.32
CA THR A 68 -10.31 -0.91 15.66
C THR A 68 -10.16 -0.62 14.17
N GLY A 69 -11.21 -0.14 13.50
CA GLY A 69 -11.14 0.26 12.10
C GLY A 69 -10.17 1.40 11.83
N LEU A 70 -10.17 2.44 12.70
CA LEU A 70 -9.18 3.53 12.66
C LEU A 70 -7.77 2.99 12.75
N PHE A 71 -7.49 2.17 13.77
CA PHE A 71 -6.16 1.60 14.01
C PHE A 71 -5.71 0.70 12.86
N THR A 72 -6.55 -0.25 12.44
CA THR A 72 -6.23 -1.17 11.34
C THR A 72 -5.99 -0.42 10.04
N GLY A 73 -6.80 0.60 9.75
CA GLY A 73 -6.65 1.41 8.55
C GLY A 73 -5.39 2.29 8.57
N ALA A 74 -5.09 2.92 9.71
CA ALA A 74 -3.86 3.69 9.89
C ALA A 74 -2.61 2.81 9.72
N LEU A 75 -2.64 1.60 10.30
CA LEU A 75 -1.56 0.63 10.18
C LEU A 75 -1.39 0.12 8.75
N ALA A 76 -2.49 -0.06 8.01
CA ALA A 76 -2.43 -0.38 6.58
C ALA A 76 -1.78 0.76 5.79
N GLY A 77 -2.16 2.01 6.06
CA GLY A 77 -1.49 3.20 5.55
C GLY A 77 0.01 3.15 5.78
N LEU A 78 0.43 3.02 7.02
CA LEU A 78 1.84 2.98 7.40
C LEU A 78 2.62 1.87 6.68
N LEU A 79 2.14 0.62 6.75
CA LEU A 79 2.87 -0.53 6.20
C LEU A 79 2.84 -0.58 4.67
N SER A 80 1.86 0.06 4.02
CA SER A 80 1.78 0.11 2.56
C SER A 80 2.95 0.84 1.92
N HIS A 81 3.55 1.83 2.60
CA HIS A 81 4.76 2.51 2.10
C HIS A 81 5.95 1.54 1.99
N LEU A 82 6.20 0.78 3.05
CA LEU A 82 7.28 -0.22 3.07
C LEU A 82 7.10 -1.26 1.98
N LEU A 83 5.88 -1.80 1.86
CA LEU A 83 5.59 -2.79 0.83
C LEU A 83 5.66 -2.18 -0.58
N CYS A 84 5.20 -0.95 -0.79
CA CYS A 84 5.25 -0.27 -2.08
C CYS A 84 6.69 -0.13 -2.58
N TRP A 85 7.58 0.39 -1.74
CA TRP A 85 8.98 0.58 -2.14
C TRP A 85 9.72 -0.73 -2.36
N TRP A 86 9.44 -1.73 -1.54
CA TRP A 86 10.01 -3.05 -1.74
C TRP A 86 9.53 -3.68 -3.06
N LEU A 87 8.23 -3.57 -3.38
CA LEU A 87 7.69 -4.04 -4.66
C LEU A 87 8.25 -3.28 -5.87
N PHE A 88 8.47 -1.96 -5.74
CA PHE A 88 9.08 -1.15 -6.79
C PHE A 88 10.53 -1.58 -7.08
N ILE A 89 11.34 -1.76 -6.02
CA ILE A 89 12.72 -2.25 -6.15
C ILE A 89 12.75 -3.65 -6.75
N LEU A 90 11.85 -4.53 -6.29
CA LEU A 90 11.73 -5.88 -6.84
C LEU A 90 11.33 -5.85 -8.32
N GLY A 91 10.40 -4.99 -8.71
CA GLY A 91 9.98 -4.80 -10.10
C GLY A 91 11.16 -4.38 -10.98
N ALA A 92 11.88 -3.33 -10.59
CA ALA A 92 13.07 -2.87 -11.30
C ALA A 92 14.15 -3.96 -11.44
N TRP A 93 14.35 -4.76 -10.39
CA TRP A 93 15.28 -5.89 -10.44
C TRP A 93 14.81 -6.99 -11.41
N VAL A 94 13.52 -7.33 -11.41
CA VAL A 94 12.95 -8.35 -12.30
C VAL A 94 13.04 -7.91 -13.77
N ASP A 95 12.73 -6.64 -14.05
CA ASP A 95 12.73 -6.10 -15.42
C ASP A 95 14.12 -6.17 -16.07
N ASP A 96 15.15 -5.78 -15.32
CA ASP A 96 16.55 -5.81 -15.76
C ASP A 96 17.08 -7.25 -15.91
N THR A 97 16.77 -8.12 -14.94
CA THR A 97 17.35 -9.47 -14.91
C THR A 97 16.64 -10.48 -15.82
N TRP A 98 15.34 -10.33 -16.06
CA TRP A 98 14.53 -11.33 -16.76
C TRP A 98 13.86 -10.84 -18.04
N LEU A 99 13.59 -9.53 -18.16
CA LEU A 99 12.81 -8.99 -19.29
C LEU A 99 13.66 -8.18 -20.28
N ALA A 100 14.99 -8.18 -20.11
CA ALA A 100 15.95 -7.45 -20.95
C ALA A 100 15.64 -5.94 -21.05
N GLY A 101 14.88 -5.40 -20.09
CA GLY A 101 14.67 -3.97 -19.92
C GLY A 101 15.88 -3.41 -19.21
N GLY A 102 16.91 -3.02 -19.97
CA GLY A 102 18.16 -2.54 -19.38
C GLY A 102 17.93 -1.45 -18.32
N ALA A 103 18.76 -1.47 -17.28
CA ALA A 103 18.78 -0.49 -16.20
C ALA A 103 18.38 0.94 -16.64
N SER A 104 17.23 1.44 -16.15
CA SER A 104 16.69 2.75 -16.53
C SER A 104 17.62 3.93 -16.21
N ALA A 105 18.67 3.70 -15.42
CA ALA A 105 19.64 4.71 -14.99
C ALA A 105 21.12 4.34 -15.29
N GLY A 106 21.40 3.26 -16.01
CA GLY A 106 22.78 2.81 -16.28
C GLY A 106 23.54 2.22 -15.08
N GLU A 107 22.94 2.23 -13.89
CA GLU A 107 23.43 1.51 -12.70
C GLU A 107 22.66 0.20 -12.51
N PRO A 108 23.33 -0.89 -12.09
CA PRO A 108 22.67 -2.17 -11.87
C PRO A 108 21.60 -2.04 -10.77
N PRO A 109 20.42 -2.67 -10.94
CA PRO A 109 19.35 -2.60 -9.96
C PRO A 109 19.78 -3.22 -8.64
N MET A 110 19.27 -2.63 -7.57
CA MET A 110 19.54 -3.10 -6.21
C MET A 110 19.04 -4.53 -6.02
N ASN A 111 19.89 -5.40 -5.45
CA ASN A 111 19.47 -6.75 -5.09
C ASN A 111 18.26 -6.69 -4.13
N PRO A 112 17.17 -7.48 -4.31
CA PRO A 112 15.95 -7.36 -3.51
C PRO A 112 16.14 -7.56 -1.99
N LEU A 113 17.13 -8.33 -1.56
CA LEU A 113 17.45 -8.51 -0.14
C LEU A 113 18.09 -7.25 0.44
N GLN A 114 19.03 -6.63 -0.29
CA GLN A 114 19.57 -5.31 0.06
C GLN A 114 18.51 -4.20 -0.08
N GLY A 115 17.60 -4.39 -1.03
CA GLY A 115 16.43 -3.56 -1.30
C GLY A 115 15.47 -3.41 -0.13
N ILE A 116 15.53 -4.27 0.89
CA ILE A 116 14.75 -4.10 2.12
C ILE A 116 15.21 -2.84 2.86
N ILE A 117 16.51 -2.60 2.96
CA ILE A 117 17.06 -1.41 3.62
C ILE A 117 16.70 -0.17 2.80
N GLY A 118 16.85 -0.24 1.48
CA GLY A 118 16.43 0.82 0.56
C GLY A 118 14.94 1.14 0.73
N ALA A 119 14.09 0.13 0.78
CA ALA A 119 12.65 0.29 0.98
C ALA A 119 12.32 0.97 2.32
N VAL A 120 13.04 0.66 3.40
CA VAL A 120 12.88 1.37 4.69
C VAL A 120 13.21 2.85 4.53
N VAL A 121 14.36 3.18 3.96
CA VAL A 121 14.79 4.58 3.78
C VAL A 121 13.79 5.34 2.91
N PHE A 122 13.44 4.83 1.74
CA PHE A 122 12.46 5.49 0.86
C PHE A 122 11.07 5.58 1.50
N SER A 123 10.68 4.61 2.33
CA SER A 123 9.43 4.67 3.08
C SER A 123 9.40 5.79 4.09
N LEU A 124 10.52 6.11 4.76
CA LEU A 124 10.57 7.24 5.69
C LEU A 124 10.32 8.56 4.98
N PHE A 125 10.94 8.78 3.82
CA PHE A 125 10.67 9.96 2.98
C PHE A 125 9.23 9.97 2.47
N SER A 126 8.75 8.83 1.98
CA SER A 126 7.39 8.69 1.47
C SER A 126 6.33 8.91 2.56
N LEU A 127 6.60 8.50 3.79
CA LEU A 127 5.73 8.76 4.95
C LEU A 127 5.72 10.24 5.32
N ALA A 128 6.86 10.94 5.26
CA ALA A 128 6.90 12.38 5.48
C ALA A 128 6.06 13.13 4.43
N LEU A 129 6.14 12.71 3.16
CA LEU A 129 5.46 13.39 2.05
C LEU A 129 3.99 13.01 1.88
N PHE A 130 3.64 11.75 2.08
CA PHE A 130 2.31 11.20 1.77
C PHE A 130 1.64 10.47 2.94
N GLY A 131 2.36 10.22 4.03
CA GLY A 131 1.81 9.53 5.21
C GLY A 131 0.66 10.30 5.88
N TRP A 132 0.71 11.63 5.84
CA TRP A 132 -0.39 12.49 6.33
C TRP A 132 -1.67 12.36 5.49
N LEU A 133 -1.60 11.75 4.30
CA LEU A 133 -2.77 11.45 3.47
C LEU A 133 -3.17 9.98 3.57
N THR A 134 -2.22 9.06 3.38
CA THR A 134 -2.49 7.61 3.33
C THR A 134 -2.94 7.05 4.68
N ILE A 135 -2.33 7.51 5.79
CA ILE A 135 -2.68 7.03 7.14
C ILE A 135 -4.10 7.50 7.53
N PRO A 136 -4.47 8.79 7.43
CA PRO A 136 -5.84 9.21 7.72
C PRO A 136 -6.86 8.61 6.76
N ALA A 137 -6.56 8.51 5.46
CA ALA A 137 -7.47 7.90 4.49
C ALA A 137 -7.79 6.44 4.86
N GLY A 138 -6.78 5.63 5.14
CA GLY A 138 -6.96 4.26 5.61
C GLY A 138 -7.79 4.19 6.88
N ALA A 139 -7.47 5.02 7.88
CA ALA A 139 -8.21 5.08 9.15
C ALA A 139 -9.69 5.43 8.96
N LEU A 140 -9.99 6.46 8.15
CA LEU A 140 -11.35 6.92 7.89
C LEU A 140 -12.18 5.85 7.15
N ILE A 141 -11.61 5.21 6.12
CA ILE A 141 -12.26 4.10 5.41
C ILE A 141 -12.59 2.98 6.40
N GLY A 142 -11.64 2.63 7.28
CA GLY A 142 -11.82 1.57 8.26
C GLY A 142 -12.90 1.87 9.30
N CYS A 143 -12.89 3.07 9.88
CA CYS A 143 -13.95 3.46 10.82
C CYS A 143 -15.32 3.48 10.15
N TRP A 144 -15.41 4.05 8.94
CA TRP A 144 -16.65 4.13 8.18
C TRP A 144 -17.25 2.75 7.91
N MET A 145 -16.44 1.79 7.47
CA MET A 145 -16.88 0.41 7.23
C MET A 145 -17.45 -0.25 8.49
N LEU A 146 -16.81 -0.08 9.64
CA LEU A 146 -17.30 -0.66 10.89
C LEU A 146 -18.53 0.04 11.45
N ARG A 147 -18.64 1.38 11.30
CA ARG A 147 -19.86 2.11 11.67
C ARG A 147 -21.06 1.63 10.85
N LYS A 148 -20.89 1.48 9.53
CA LYS A 148 -21.94 1.00 8.62
C LYS A 148 -22.36 -0.45 8.90
N ALA A 149 -21.45 -1.27 9.42
CA ALA A 149 -21.74 -2.64 9.81
C ALA A 149 -22.51 -2.76 11.14
N GLY A 150 -22.36 -1.79 12.05
CA GLY A 150 -23.05 -1.75 13.34
C GLY A 150 -24.40 -1.03 13.34
N SER A 151 -24.73 -0.29 12.27
CA SER A 151 -26.03 0.37 12.08
C SER A 151 -27.08 -0.51 11.39
N ARG A 152 -26.81 -1.81 11.26
CA ARG A 152 -27.68 -2.84 10.69
C ARG A 152 -27.92 -3.92 11.74
#